data_AF-A0A7C4H218-F1
#
_entry.id   AF-A0A7C4H218-F1
#
_cell.length_a   1.000
_cell.length_b   1.000
_cell.length_c   1.000
_cell.angle_alpha   90.00
_cell.angle_beta   90.00
_cell.angle_gamma   90.00
#
_symmetry.space_group_name_H-M   'P 1'
#
loop_
_entity.id
_entity.type
_entity.pdbx_description
1 polymer ?
#
loop_
_entity_poly.entity_id
_entity_poly.type
_entity_poly.pdbx_seq_one_letter_code
_entity_poly.pdbx_strand_id
1 'polypeptide(L)'
;MGIKFSTGIWVFGAGVERFAPTGYKVAKDIVDLVHEAARVDDLKGLEFHYPTEVNEGNVKDVRDALSGHGIEAVGIAPVLSQEAQWARGALSALDENTRRKAIDRCKKA
;
A
#
# COMPACT_ATOMS: atom_id res chain seq x y z
N MET A 1 -7.26 27.49 -2.66
CA MET A 1 -7.14 26.02 -2.57
C MET A 1 -6.38 25.74 -1.29
N GLY A 2 -6.97 25.02 -0.33
CA GLY A 2 -6.31 24.71 0.95
C GLY A 2 -5.23 23.62 0.80
N ILE A 3 -4.40 23.47 1.83
CA ILE A 3 -3.44 22.36 1.92
C ILE A 3 -4.22 21.05 2.02
N LYS A 4 -3.80 20.03 1.27
CA LYS A 4 -4.34 18.67 1.35
C LYS A 4 -3.27 17.74 1.91
N PHE A 5 -3.62 16.94 2.91
CA PHE A 5 -2.71 15.97 3.51
C PHE A 5 -3.02 14.54 3.02
N SER A 6 -1.96 13.78 2.76
CA SER A 6 -2.02 12.35 2.48
C SER A 6 -0.94 11.60 3.24
N THR A 7 -1.13 10.29 3.39
CA THR A 7 -0.11 9.40 3.94
C THR A 7 -0.27 7.98 3.40
N GLY A 8 0.76 7.17 3.56
CA GLY A 8 0.68 5.73 3.30
C GLY A 8 -0.12 5.02 4.37
N ILE A 9 -1.02 4.12 3.96
CA ILE A 9 -1.86 3.36 4.88
C ILE A 9 -1.06 2.52 5.90
N TRP A 10 0.18 2.15 5.55
CA TRP A 10 1.10 1.41 6.41
C TRP A 10 1.49 2.13 7.69
N VAL A 11 1.31 3.45 7.79
CA VAL A 11 1.48 4.23 9.04
C VAL A 11 0.52 3.75 10.14
N PHE A 12 -0.66 3.26 9.74
CA PHE A 12 -1.67 2.72 10.65
C PHE A 12 -1.49 1.22 10.93
N GLY A 13 -0.59 0.55 10.21
CA GLY A 13 -0.33 -0.88 10.35
C GLY A 13 0.40 -1.28 11.64
N ALA A 14 0.80 -2.55 11.69
CA ALA A 14 1.47 -3.13 12.86
C ALA A 14 2.84 -2.51 13.18
N GLY A 15 3.48 -1.84 12.21
CA GLY A 15 4.85 -1.35 12.31
C GLY A 15 5.80 -2.52 12.46
N VAL A 16 6.00 -3.28 11.37
CA VAL A 16 6.86 -4.48 11.34
C VAL A 16 8.26 -4.09 10.89
N GLU A 17 9.26 -4.51 11.65
CA GLU A 17 10.66 -4.24 11.36
C GLU A 17 11.52 -5.49 11.55
N ARG A 18 12.77 -5.42 11.10
CA ARG A 18 13.73 -6.54 11.15
C ARG A 18 13.87 -7.20 12.52
N PHE A 19 13.79 -6.41 13.60
CA PHE A 19 13.94 -6.88 14.99
C PHE A 19 12.60 -6.91 15.76
N ALA A 20 11.50 -6.54 15.10
CA ALA A 20 10.13 -6.59 15.63
C ALA A 20 9.23 -7.22 14.56
N PRO A 21 9.37 -8.53 14.27
CA PRO A 21 8.75 -9.17 13.10
C PRO A 21 7.23 -9.27 13.18
N THR A 22 6.64 -9.16 14.38
CA THR A 22 5.19 -9.08 14.60
C THR A 22 4.70 -7.62 14.70
N GLY A 23 5.63 -6.67 14.70
CA GLY A 23 5.40 -5.26 14.95
C GLY A 23 5.04 -4.90 16.39
N TYR A 24 4.72 -3.62 16.58
CA TYR A 24 4.40 -3.01 17.88
C TYR A 24 2.90 -2.87 18.13
N LYS A 25 2.06 -3.09 17.11
CA LYS A 25 0.59 -3.05 17.21
C LYS A 25 0.00 -4.34 16.66
N VAL A 26 -1.22 -4.66 17.08
CA VAL A 26 -1.98 -5.78 16.50
C VAL A 26 -2.25 -5.48 15.03
N ALA A 27 -1.93 -6.43 14.16
CA ALA A 27 -2.23 -6.35 12.74
C ALA A 27 -3.76 -6.29 12.53
N LYS A 28 -4.18 -5.43 11.60
CA LYS A 28 -5.59 -5.21 11.24
C LYS A 28 -5.78 -5.41 9.75
N ASP A 29 -7.00 -5.69 9.35
CA ASP A 29 -7.38 -5.74 7.94
C ASP A 29 -7.34 -4.35 7.32
N ILE A 30 -7.14 -4.29 6.00
CA ILE A 30 -6.91 -3.02 5.29
C ILE A 30 -8.10 -2.04 5.42
N VAL A 31 -9.32 -2.56 5.46
CA VAL A 31 -10.54 -1.74 5.62
C VAL A 31 -10.59 -1.10 7.02
N ASP A 32 -10.20 -1.84 8.05
CA ASP A 32 -10.10 -1.31 9.42
C ASP A 32 -9.02 -0.22 9.50
N LEU A 33 -7.91 -0.37 8.77
CA LEU A 33 -6.89 0.67 8.69
C LEU A 33 -7.43 1.94 8.02
N VAL A 34 -8.27 1.82 6.97
CA VAL A 34 -8.93 2.97 6.35
C VAL A 34 -9.85 3.67 7.34
N HIS A 35 -10.61 2.91 8.15
CA HIS A 35 -11.46 3.47 9.20
C HIS A 35 -10.65 4.18 10.29
N GLU A 36 -9.49 3.65 10.69
CA GLU A 36 -8.61 4.33 11.65
C GLU A 36 -7.99 5.60 11.06
N ALA A 37 -7.57 5.56 9.78
CA ALA A 37 -7.04 6.73 9.09
C ALA A 37 -8.06 7.87 8.98
N ALA A 38 -9.34 7.53 8.77
CA ALA A 38 -10.42 8.51 8.70
C ALA A 38 -10.67 9.29 10.01
N ARG A 39 -10.08 8.85 11.12
CA ARG A 39 -10.16 9.55 12.42
C ARG A 39 -9.14 10.68 12.54
N VAL A 40 -8.20 10.79 11.60
CA VAL A 40 -7.21 11.86 11.57
C VAL A 40 -7.78 13.06 10.84
N ASP A 41 -7.94 14.16 11.56
CA ASP A 41 -8.41 15.43 10.99
C ASP A 41 -7.54 15.86 9.81
N ASP A 42 -8.17 16.43 8.78
CA ASP A 42 -7.55 16.91 7.54
C ASP A 42 -6.82 15.87 6.66
N LEU A 43 -6.78 14.59 7.06
CA LEU A 43 -6.27 13.52 6.21
C LEU A 43 -7.31 13.15 5.14
N LYS A 44 -7.04 13.55 3.89
CA LYS A 44 -7.96 13.36 2.75
C LYS A 44 -7.40 12.50 1.63
N GLY A 45 -6.15 12.06 1.75
CA GLY A 45 -5.53 11.16 0.80
C GLY A 45 -4.87 9.96 1.46
N LEU A 46 -4.98 8.79 0.84
CA LEU A 46 -4.25 7.59 1.24
C LEU A 46 -3.47 6.99 0.08
N GLU A 47 -2.27 6.53 0.37
CA GLU A 47 -1.41 5.75 -0.53
C GLU A 47 -1.40 4.28 -0.12
N PHE A 48 -1.33 3.41 -1.12
CA PHE A 48 -1.35 1.96 -0.97
C PHE A 48 -0.24 1.33 -1.82
N HIS A 49 0.07 0.06 -1.58
CA HIS A 49 0.83 -0.73 -2.54
C HIS A 49 0.03 -1.89 -3.12
N TYR A 50 0.29 -2.18 -4.39
CA TYR A 50 -0.19 -3.38 -5.06
C TYR A 50 0.92 -4.46 -5.06
N PRO A 51 0.63 -5.72 -4.70
CA PRO A 51 -0.67 -6.28 -4.32
C PRO A 51 -0.91 -6.37 -2.80
N THR A 52 -0.03 -5.79 -1.97
CA THR A 52 0.00 -6.04 -0.51
C THR A 52 -1.22 -5.47 0.21
N GLU A 53 -1.48 -4.19 0.07
CA GLU A 53 -2.62 -3.55 0.72
C GLU A 53 -3.87 -3.56 -0.18
N VAL A 54 -3.68 -3.36 -1.48
CA VAL A 54 -4.76 -3.39 -2.48
C VAL A 54 -4.45 -4.40 -3.55
N ASN A 55 -5.42 -5.24 -3.88
CA ASN A 55 -5.38 -6.23 -4.95
C ASN A 55 -6.78 -6.53 -5.47
N GLU A 56 -6.86 -7.42 -6.46
CA GLU A 56 -8.11 -7.80 -7.13
C GLU A 56 -9.16 -8.39 -6.17
N GLY A 57 -8.72 -8.96 -5.04
CA GLY A 57 -9.59 -9.55 -4.03
C GLY A 57 -10.25 -8.55 -3.10
N ASN A 58 -9.67 -7.36 -2.91
CA ASN A 58 -10.15 -6.40 -1.90
C ASN A 58 -10.38 -4.96 -2.42
N VAL A 59 -10.03 -4.66 -3.67
CA VAL A 59 -10.09 -3.31 -4.23
C VAL A 59 -11.48 -2.67 -4.13
N LYS A 60 -12.54 -3.48 -4.24
CA LYS A 60 -13.92 -3.01 -4.10
C LYS A 60 -14.19 -2.51 -2.68
N ASP A 61 -13.84 -3.31 -1.67
CA ASP A 61 -14.12 -2.99 -0.27
C ASP A 61 -13.28 -1.80 0.19
N VAL A 62 -12.02 -1.71 -0.25
CA VAL A 62 -11.15 -0.55 0.01
C VAL A 62 -11.74 0.72 -0.61
N ARG A 63 -12.19 0.66 -1.87
CA ARG A 63 -12.82 1.81 -2.54
C ARG A 63 -14.10 2.25 -1.83
N ASP A 64 -14.93 1.30 -1.43
CA ASP A 64 -16.20 1.59 -0.78
C ASP A 64 -15.95 2.21 0.62
N ALA A 65 -14.95 1.73 1.36
CA ALA A 65 -14.52 2.31 2.64
C ALA A 65 -13.96 3.73 2.50
N LEU A 66 -13.09 3.97 1.50
CA LEU A 66 -12.55 5.30 1.19
C LEU A 66 -13.67 6.30 0.87
N SER A 67 -14.61 5.88 0.02
CA SER A 67 -15.76 6.68 -0.39
C SER A 67 -16.66 7.02 0.80
N GLY A 68 -16.85 6.09 1.73
CA GLY A 68 -17.61 6.30 2.97
C GLY A 68 -17.03 7.40 3.88
N HIS A 69 -15.74 7.68 3.78
CA HIS A 69 -15.04 8.70 4.60
C HIS A 69 -14.63 9.95 3.81
N GLY A 70 -14.94 10.02 2.52
CA GLY A 70 -14.51 11.12 1.66
C GLY A 70 -12.99 11.23 1.55
N ILE A 71 -12.30 10.08 1.55
CA ILE A 71 -10.85 9.98 1.37
C ILE A 71 -10.55 9.54 -0.06
N GLU A 72 -9.57 10.18 -0.70
CA GLU A 72 -9.11 9.82 -2.04
C GLU A 72 -7.95 8.82 -1.96
N ALA A 73 -7.93 7.81 -2.84
CA ALA A 73 -6.71 7.06 -3.11
C ALA A 73 -5.80 7.92 -3.99
N VAL A 74 -4.68 8.42 -3.45
CA VAL A 74 -3.82 9.37 -4.16
C VAL A 74 -2.65 8.68 -4.88
N GLY A 75 -2.37 7.42 -4.56
CA GLY A 75 -1.33 6.63 -5.21
C GLY A 75 -1.42 5.15 -4.87
N ILE A 76 -1.13 4.31 -5.85
CA ILE A 76 -0.97 2.86 -5.69
C ILE A 76 0.37 2.47 -6.32
N ALA A 77 1.37 2.19 -5.49
CA ALA A 77 2.70 1.84 -5.98
C ALA A 77 2.88 0.32 -6.07
N PRO A 78 3.53 -0.22 -7.12
CA PRO A 78 3.83 -1.63 -7.19
C PRO A 78 4.92 -2.01 -6.17
N VAL A 79 4.69 -3.07 -5.39
CA VAL A 79 5.75 -3.64 -4.53
C VAL A 79 6.77 -4.36 -5.41
N LEU A 80 8.02 -3.88 -5.36
CA LEU A 80 9.16 -4.42 -6.12
C LEU A 80 10.40 -4.66 -5.25
N SER A 81 10.23 -4.83 -3.93
CA SER A 81 11.33 -4.96 -2.98
C SER A 81 11.12 -6.00 -1.87
N GLN A 82 9.86 -6.36 -1.55
CA GLN A 82 9.56 -7.19 -0.38
C GLN A 82 9.59 -8.71 -0.66
N GLU A 83 9.46 -9.12 -1.91
CA GLU A 83 9.48 -10.54 -2.31
C GLU A 83 10.89 -10.99 -2.73
N ALA A 84 11.24 -12.24 -2.44
CA ALA A 84 12.56 -12.81 -2.73
C ALA A 84 12.98 -12.70 -4.21
N GLN A 85 12.02 -12.70 -5.14
CA GLN A 85 12.31 -12.53 -6.57
C GLN A 85 12.94 -11.18 -6.92
N TRP A 86 12.77 -10.16 -6.06
CA TRP A 86 13.33 -8.82 -6.25
C TRP A 86 14.68 -8.62 -5.55
N ALA A 87 15.25 -9.65 -4.91
CA ALA A 87 16.45 -9.53 -4.09
C ALA A 87 17.69 -9.02 -4.84
N ARG A 88 17.71 -9.11 -6.18
CA ARG A 88 18.79 -8.63 -7.05
C ARG A 88 18.36 -7.49 -7.98
N GLY A 89 17.32 -6.76 -7.60
CA GLY A 89 16.72 -5.68 -8.38
C GLY A 89 15.42 -6.07 -9.07
N ALA A 90 14.74 -5.06 -9.63
CA ALA A 90 13.46 -5.19 -10.33
C ALA A 90 13.55 -4.61 -11.74
N LEU A 91 13.12 -3.36 -11.95
CA LEU A 91 13.17 -2.69 -13.27
C LEU A 91 14.59 -2.57 -13.84
N SER A 92 15.59 -2.51 -12.97
CA SER A 92 17.02 -2.44 -13.31
C SER A 92 17.77 -3.77 -13.11
N ALA A 93 17.06 -4.89 -12.93
CA ALA A 93 17.71 -6.20 -12.76
C ALA A 93 18.57 -6.57 -13.98
N LEU A 94 19.70 -7.23 -13.78
CA LEU A 94 20.53 -7.74 -14.88
C LEU A 94 19.80 -8.84 -15.68
N ASP A 95 19.03 -9.67 -14.97
CA ASP A 95 18.20 -10.72 -15.56
C ASP A 95 16.97 -10.13 -16.27
N GLU A 96 16.80 -10.47 -17.55
CA GLU A 96 15.70 -9.94 -18.37
C GLU A 96 14.32 -10.41 -17.91
N ASN A 97 14.22 -11.66 -17.46
CA ASN A 97 12.94 -12.21 -16.99
C ASN A 97 12.45 -11.47 -15.75
N THR A 98 13.35 -11.14 -14.83
CA THR A 98 13.07 -10.32 -13.63
C THR A 98 12.57 -8.93 -14.03
N ARG A 99 13.21 -8.27 -15.01
CA ARG A 99 12.72 -6.97 -15.52
C ARG A 99 11.32 -7.08 -16.12
N ARG A 100 11.04 -8.10 -16.92
CA ARG A 100 9.70 -8.32 -17.51
C ARG A 100 8.64 -8.51 -16.43
N LYS A 101 8.90 -9.33 -15.40
CA LYS A 101 7.99 -9.50 -14.26
C LYS A 101 7.76 -8.19 -13.50
N ALA A 102 8.79 -7.37 -13.32
CA ALA A 102 8.65 -6.06 -12.68
C ALA A 102 7.76 -5.11 -13.49
N ILE A 103 7.96 -5.06 -14.82
CA ILE A 103 7.10 -4.29 -15.73
C ILE A 103 5.66 -4.77 -15.66
N ASP A 104 5.43 -6.09 -15.67
CA ASP A 104 4.08 -6.65 -15.58
C ASP A 104 3.43 -6.33 -14.23
N ARG A 105 4.18 -6.33 -13.12
CA ARG A 105 3.70 -5.87 -11.81
C ARG A 105 3.32 -4.39 -11.85
N CYS A 106 4.12 -3.52 -12.47
CA CYS A 106 3.80 -2.10 -12.61
C CYS A 106 2.56 -1.83 -13.48
N LYS A 107 2.29 -2.66 -14.48
CA LYS A 107 1.10 -2.53 -15.34
C LYS A 107 -0.19 -2.96 -14.64
N LYS A 108 -0.09 -3.83 -13.64
CA LYS A 108 -1.24 -4.32 -12.87
C LYS A 108 -1.63 -3.39 -11.73
N ALA A 109 -0.64 -2.73 -11.13
CA ALA A 109 -0.85 -1.66 -10.16
C ALA A 109 -1.57 -0.48 -10.82
#